data_AF-A0A1V0B2H6-F1
#
_entry.id   AF-A0A1V0B2H6-F1
#
_cell.length_a   1.000
_cell.length_b   1.000
_cell.length_c   1.000
_cell.angle_alpha   90.00
_cell.angle_beta   90.00
_cell.angle_gamma   90.00
#
_symmetry.space_group_name_H-M   'P 1'
#
loop_
_entity.id
_entity.type
_entity.pdbx_description
1 polymer ?
#
loop_
_entity_poly.entity_id
_entity_poly.type
_entity_poly.pdbx_seq_one_letter_code
_entity_poly.pdbx_strand_id
1 'polypeptide(L)'
;MGLVLILVVLIAFIVLATTRLKLHPFLALLGAALLAGFAYQVPAVDIVKHITSGFGGILGYIGIVIALGTIIGVILERSGAAITMAETVIRLLGERFPTLTMSIIGYLVSVPVFCDSGYVILNSLKNALAARMKISVIAMSVALATGLYATHTFVPPTPGPIAAAGNLGLESSLGLVILVGLLVSFITALAGMWWANRFIGKDIALEDDGAPLLASEDYEQMRARYGTLPSATQAFAPIFVPIALICLGTIAGLPGKPFGEGWLFTVLSFLGQPVMALAVGLGLACSLLKADNKRQEFHDRVVEGIQSAAPILLITGAGGAFGAVLRATPLGDYLGETLSTLGIGLFMPFLVAAALKSAQGSTTVALVTTSALVAPLLGQLGLDSDMGRVLTVMAIGAGSMTVSHANDSFFWVVTQFSRMNVATAYKAQTMATLVQGLAGILTVWLLSLVLL
;
A
#
# COMPACT_ATOMS: atom_id res chain seq x y z
N MET A 1 16.91 -7.16 -30.20
CA MET A 1 15.45 -6.95 -30.31
C MET A 1 14.65 -8.12 -29.74
N GLY A 2 15.11 -9.37 -29.91
CA GLY A 2 14.43 -10.56 -29.37
C GLY A 2 14.26 -10.60 -27.85
N LEU A 3 15.28 -10.17 -27.07
CA LEU A 3 15.21 -10.21 -25.59
C LEU A 3 14.11 -9.29 -25.03
N VAL A 4 13.98 -8.07 -25.55
CA VAL A 4 12.91 -7.13 -25.14
C VAL A 4 11.54 -7.66 -25.52
N LEU A 5 11.43 -8.29 -26.70
CA LEU A 5 10.18 -8.90 -27.15
C LEU A 5 9.76 -10.05 -26.21
N ILE A 6 10.70 -10.88 -25.75
CA ILE A 6 10.43 -11.93 -24.74
C ILE A 6 9.91 -11.28 -23.46
N LEU A 7 10.54 -10.22 -22.96
CA LEU A 7 10.04 -9.50 -21.78
C LEU A 7 8.62 -8.97 -21.97
N VAL A 8 8.33 -8.31 -23.10
CA VAL A 8 6.99 -7.80 -23.42
C VAL A 8 5.97 -8.94 -23.49
N VAL A 9 6.33 -10.09 -24.08
CA VAL A 9 5.47 -11.28 -24.13
C VAL A 9 5.23 -11.86 -22.74
N LEU A 10 6.23 -11.89 -21.85
CA LEU A 10 6.07 -12.33 -20.47
C LEU A 10 5.13 -11.40 -19.68
N ILE A 11 5.24 -10.08 -19.89
CA ILE A 11 4.32 -9.10 -19.28
C ILE A 11 2.91 -9.32 -19.80
N ALA A 12 2.76 -9.43 -21.12
CA ALA A 12 1.47 -9.72 -21.74
C ALA A 12 0.88 -11.04 -21.24
N PHE A 13 1.72 -12.06 -21.01
CA PHE A 13 1.31 -13.33 -20.41
C PHE A 13 0.80 -13.14 -18.97
N ILE A 14 1.53 -12.42 -18.10
CA ILE A 14 1.08 -12.17 -16.72
C ILE A 14 -0.27 -11.44 -16.72
N VAL A 15 -0.41 -10.40 -17.56
CA VAL A 15 -1.66 -9.65 -17.73
C VAL A 15 -2.78 -10.55 -18.24
N LEU A 16 -2.55 -11.34 -19.28
CA LEU A 16 -3.57 -12.20 -19.88
C LEU A 16 -3.98 -13.36 -18.95
N ALA A 17 -3.01 -13.97 -18.28
CA ALA A 17 -3.21 -15.05 -17.32
C ALA A 17 -4.09 -14.60 -16.15
N THR A 18 -3.83 -13.41 -15.61
CA THR A 18 -4.61 -12.86 -14.49
C THR A 18 -5.99 -12.38 -14.93
N THR A 19 -6.11 -11.74 -16.10
CA THR A 19 -7.38 -11.13 -16.56
C THR A 19 -8.32 -12.10 -17.28
N ARG A 20 -7.83 -12.87 -18.26
CA ARG A 20 -8.66 -13.75 -19.10
C ARG A 20 -8.77 -15.14 -18.52
N LEU A 21 -7.64 -15.72 -18.10
CA LEU A 21 -7.62 -17.07 -17.51
C LEU A 21 -8.01 -17.08 -16.04
N LYS A 22 -8.15 -15.90 -15.41
CA LYS A 22 -8.48 -15.72 -13.99
C LYS A 22 -7.55 -16.51 -13.07
N LEU A 23 -6.29 -16.70 -13.49
CA LEU A 23 -5.28 -17.35 -12.65
C LEU A 23 -4.88 -16.41 -11.52
N HIS A 24 -4.69 -16.98 -10.33
CA HIS A 24 -4.18 -16.21 -9.20
C HIS A 24 -2.79 -15.63 -9.52
N PRO A 25 -2.48 -14.36 -9.18
CA PRO A 25 -1.21 -13.72 -9.56
C PRO A 25 0.04 -14.49 -9.11
N PHE A 26 -0.04 -15.21 -7.99
CA PHE A 26 0.97 -16.16 -7.54
C PHE A 26 1.37 -17.17 -8.62
N LEU A 27 0.38 -17.86 -9.21
CA LEU A 27 0.61 -18.86 -10.25
C LEU A 27 1.05 -18.22 -11.56
N ALA A 28 0.52 -17.04 -11.88
CA ALA A 28 0.92 -16.28 -13.07
C ALA A 28 2.40 -15.88 -13.00
N LEU A 29 2.88 -15.40 -11.86
CA LEU A 29 4.28 -15.02 -11.64
C LEU A 29 5.22 -16.23 -11.66
N LEU A 30 4.86 -17.34 -11.01
CA LEU A 30 5.66 -18.57 -11.08
C LEU A 30 5.71 -19.15 -12.49
N GLY A 31 4.57 -19.16 -13.19
CA GLY A 31 4.50 -19.56 -14.59
C GLY A 31 5.36 -18.66 -15.47
N ALA A 32 5.31 -17.35 -15.26
CA ALA A 32 6.16 -16.39 -15.96
C ALA A 32 7.65 -16.61 -15.66
N ALA A 33 8.02 -16.97 -14.42
CA ALA A 33 9.40 -17.29 -14.06
C ALA A 33 9.91 -18.54 -14.79
N LEU A 34 9.10 -19.60 -14.84
CA LEU A 34 9.43 -20.80 -15.61
C LEU A 34 9.55 -20.51 -17.10
N LEU A 35 8.56 -19.82 -17.68
CA LEU A 35 8.55 -19.44 -19.09
C LEU A 35 9.75 -18.54 -19.44
N ALA A 36 10.10 -17.60 -18.57
CA ALA A 36 11.26 -16.75 -18.74
C ALA A 36 12.56 -17.57 -18.76
N GLY A 37 12.74 -18.49 -17.83
CA GLY A 37 13.92 -19.35 -17.78
C GLY A 37 14.14 -20.11 -19.09
N PHE A 38 13.07 -20.71 -19.64
CA PHE A 38 13.16 -21.40 -20.92
C PHE A 38 13.34 -20.44 -22.12
N ALA A 39 12.58 -19.35 -22.16
CA ALA A 39 12.63 -18.40 -23.28
C ALA A 39 13.99 -17.70 -23.40
N TYR A 40 14.65 -17.43 -22.27
CA TYR A 40 16.00 -16.87 -22.22
C TYR A 40 17.12 -17.93 -22.19
N GLN A 41 16.78 -19.21 -22.38
CA GLN A 41 17.74 -20.32 -22.47
C GLN A 41 18.62 -20.49 -21.22
N VAL A 42 18.07 -20.18 -20.04
CA VAL A 42 18.70 -20.52 -18.76
C VAL A 42 18.79 -22.05 -18.64
N PRO A 43 19.91 -22.62 -18.16
CA PRO A 43 20.03 -24.07 -17.97
C PRO A 43 18.88 -24.61 -17.11
N ALA A 44 18.18 -25.63 -17.62
CA ALA A 44 16.93 -26.13 -17.00
C ALA A 44 17.11 -26.55 -15.53
N VAL A 45 18.30 -27.06 -15.18
CA VAL A 45 18.66 -27.48 -13.82
C VAL A 45 18.75 -26.27 -12.86
N ASP A 46 19.15 -25.11 -13.37
CA ASP A 46 19.30 -23.89 -12.58
C ASP A 46 17.99 -23.09 -12.46
N ILE A 47 17.03 -23.26 -13.38
CA ILE A 47 15.74 -22.53 -13.33
C ILE A 47 15.04 -22.73 -11.98
N VAL A 48 14.89 -23.98 -11.54
CA VAL A 48 14.23 -24.29 -10.26
C VAL A 48 15.02 -23.73 -9.08
N LYS A 49 16.35 -23.75 -9.15
CA LYS A 49 17.23 -23.17 -8.13
C LYS A 49 17.08 -21.65 -8.05
N HIS A 50 17.00 -20.94 -9.18
CA HIS A 50 16.75 -19.51 -9.22
C HIS A 50 15.36 -19.15 -8.69
N ILE A 51 14.33 -19.93 -9.03
CA ILE A 51 12.96 -19.75 -8.53
C ILE A 51 12.94 -19.90 -7.01
N THR A 52 13.45 -21.01 -6.48
CA THR A 52 13.41 -21.31 -5.04
C THR A 52 14.26 -20.37 -4.21
N SER A 53 15.46 -20.02 -4.67
CA SER A 53 16.33 -19.05 -3.99
C SER A 53 15.76 -17.63 -4.01
N GLY A 54 15.21 -17.18 -5.15
CA GLY A 54 14.53 -15.89 -5.25
C GLY A 54 13.29 -15.81 -4.37
N PHE A 55 12.50 -16.87 -4.33
CA PHE A 55 11.33 -16.98 -3.46
C PHE A 55 11.71 -16.92 -1.98
N GLY A 56 12.66 -17.77 -1.56
CA GLY A 56 13.08 -17.89 -0.16
C GLY A 56 13.82 -16.64 0.35
N GLY A 57 14.64 -16.01 -0.48
CA GLY A 57 15.38 -14.80 -0.10
C GLY A 57 14.44 -13.64 0.23
N ILE A 58 13.47 -13.37 -0.64
CA ILE A 58 12.48 -12.31 -0.40
C ILE A 58 11.61 -12.61 0.83
N LEU A 59 11.11 -13.84 0.98
CA LEU A 59 10.30 -14.20 2.14
C LEU A 59 11.08 -14.17 3.46
N GLY A 60 12.34 -14.59 3.45
CA GLY A 60 13.20 -14.57 4.64
C GLY A 60 13.39 -13.17 5.20
N TYR A 61 13.37 -12.15 4.34
CA TYR A 61 13.61 -10.77 4.73
C TYR A 61 12.33 -10.01 5.13
N ILE A 62 11.33 -9.96 4.25
CA ILE A 62 10.11 -9.15 4.49
C ILE A 62 8.90 -9.96 4.95
N GLY A 63 8.96 -11.30 4.94
CA GLY A 63 7.79 -12.14 5.25
C GLY A 63 7.28 -11.95 6.68
N ILE A 64 8.18 -11.87 7.66
CA ILE A 64 7.83 -11.62 9.06
C ILE A 64 7.23 -10.22 9.22
N VAL A 65 7.81 -9.23 8.54
CA VAL A 65 7.34 -7.83 8.59
C VAL A 65 5.91 -7.73 8.08
N ILE A 66 5.59 -8.38 6.95
CA ILE A 66 4.23 -8.44 6.40
C ILE A 66 3.28 -9.11 7.40
N ALA A 67 3.63 -10.27 7.96
CA ALA A 67 2.78 -10.98 8.89
C ALA A 67 2.50 -10.19 10.18
N LEU A 68 3.53 -9.55 10.77
CA LEU A 68 3.34 -8.71 11.96
C LEU A 68 2.47 -7.49 11.64
N GLY A 69 2.69 -6.84 10.49
CA GLY A 69 1.91 -5.70 10.04
C GLY A 69 0.42 -6.04 9.88
N THR A 70 0.08 -7.17 9.27
CA THR A 70 -1.33 -7.59 9.12
C THR A 70 -1.97 -7.98 10.45
N ILE A 71 -1.25 -8.66 11.35
CA ILE A 71 -1.77 -9.01 12.68
C ILE A 71 -2.06 -7.75 13.50
N ILE A 72 -1.14 -6.77 13.49
CA ILE A 72 -1.36 -5.45 14.13
C ILE A 72 -2.61 -4.80 13.54
N GLY A 73 -2.72 -4.74 12.21
CA GLY A 73 -3.89 -4.18 11.52
C GLY A 73 -5.21 -4.80 11.96
N VAL A 74 -5.27 -6.14 12.02
CA VAL A 74 -6.46 -6.89 12.47
C VAL A 74 -6.80 -6.56 13.93
N ILE A 75 -5.82 -6.49 14.83
CA ILE A 75 -6.07 -6.14 16.23
C ILE A 75 -6.63 -4.72 16.35
N LEU A 76 -6.09 -3.75 15.59
CA LEU A 76 -6.59 -2.37 15.60
C LEU A 76 -8.00 -2.25 15.02
N GLU A 77 -8.28 -2.97 13.93
CA GLU A 77 -9.61 -3.05 13.32
C GLU A 77 -10.65 -3.62 14.30
N ARG A 78 -10.33 -4.75 14.94
CA ARG A 78 -11.28 -5.47 15.81
C ARG A 78 -11.48 -4.80 17.17
N SER A 79 -10.50 -4.04 17.66
CA SER A 79 -10.59 -3.33 18.95
C SER A 79 -11.34 -2.00 18.89
N GLY A 80 -11.71 -1.51 17.70
CA GLY A 80 -12.31 -0.19 17.51
C GLY A 80 -11.29 0.96 17.56
N ALA A 81 -9.98 0.68 17.51
CA ALA A 81 -8.94 1.70 17.50
C ALA A 81 -9.08 2.65 16.30
N ALA A 82 -9.53 2.14 15.14
CA ALA A 82 -9.84 2.96 13.97
C ALA A 82 -10.87 4.07 14.26
N ILE A 83 -11.88 3.76 15.07
CA ILE A 83 -12.90 4.73 15.49
C ILE A 83 -12.30 5.76 16.44
N THR A 84 -11.52 5.33 17.45
CA THR A 84 -10.82 6.25 18.36
C THR A 84 -9.93 7.24 17.59
N MET A 85 -9.17 6.74 16.60
CA MET A 85 -8.32 7.59 15.76
C MET A 85 -9.17 8.62 15.01
N ALA A 86 -10.27 8.19 14.42
CA ALA A 86 -11.18 9.06 13.70
C ALA A 86 -11.81 10.14 14.62
N GLU A 87 -12.33 9.76 15.79
CA GLU A 87 -12.86 10.70 16.80
C GLU A 87 -11.80 11.69 17.27
N THR A 88 -10.55 11.26 17.41
CA THR A 88 -9.44 12.14 17.81
C THR A 88 -9.18 13.21 16.76
N VAL A 89 -9.15 12.85 15.47
CA VAL A 89 -8.98 13.82 14.38
C VAL A 89 -10.15 14.80 14.31
N ILE A 90 -11.39 14.32 14.52
CA ILE A 90 -12.59 15.17 14.54
C ILE A 90 -12.51 16.19 15.67
N ARG A 91 -12.05 15.80 16.86
CA ARG A 91 -11.88 16.74 17.99
C ARG A 91 -10.82 17.81 17.71
N LEU A 92 -9.79 17.49 16.92
CA LEU A 92 -8.68 18.40 16.61
C LEU A 92 -9.01 19.38 15.49
N LEU A 93 -9.54 18.89 14.37
CA LEU A 93 -9.81 19.71 13.18
C LEU A 93 -11.24 20.28 13.16
N GLY A 94 -12.14 19.64 13.90
CA GLY A 94 -13.53 20.02 14.01
C GLY A 94 -14.31 19.84 12.70
N GLU A 95 -15.48 20.47 12.72
CA GLU A 95 -16.46 20.48 11.63
C GLU A 95 -16.21 21.63 10.63
N ARG A 96 -15.11 22.38 10.78
CA ARG A 96 -14.83 23.54 9.92
C ARG A 96 -14.37 23.12 8.51
N PHE A 97 -13.70 21.96 8.39
CA PHE A 97 -13.13 21.47 7.13
C PHE A 97 -13.53 20.01 6.87
N PRO A 98 -14.81 19.72 6.55
CA PRO A 98 -15.35 18.35 6.46
C PRO A 98 -14.52 17.36 5.64
N THR A 99 -14.18 17.72 4.40
CA THR A 99 -13.42 16.86 3.47
C THR A 99 -11.96 16.71 3.87
N LEU A 100 -11.34 17.76 4.42
CA LEU A 100 -9.99 17.68 5.01
C LEU A 100 -9.97 16.72 6.20
N THR A 101 -10.95 16.85 7.10
CA THR A 101 -11.11 15.96 8.26
C THR A 101 -11.28 14.52 7.78
N MET A 102 -12.13 14.24 6.78
CA MET A 102 -12.29 12.87 6.23
C MET A 102 -11.01 12.35 5.59
N SER A 103 -10.30 13.18 4.82
CA SER A 103 -9.06 12.79 4.18
C SER A 103 -7.97 12.46 5.20
N ILE A 104 -7.85 13.23 6.28
CA ILE A 104 -6.85 12.98 7.34
C ILE A 104 -7.22 11.74 8.16
N ILE A 105 -8.50 11.52 8.46
CA ILE A 105 -8.95 10.28 9.08
C ILE A 105 -8.54 9.08 8.23
N GLY A 106 -8.86 9.11 6.92
CA GLY A 106 -8.47 8.05 6.01
C GLY A 106 -6.96 7.85 5.95
N TYR A 107 -6.21 8.94 5.81
CA TYR A 107 -4.75 8.93 5.75
C TYR A 107 -4.11 8.22 6.95
N LEU A 108 -4.57 8.52 8.17
CA LEU A 108 -4.03 7.92 9.39
C LEU A 108 -4.50 6.48 9.61
N VAL A 109 -5.79 6.22 9.38
CA VAL A 109 -6.38 4.90 9.65
C VAL A 109 -5.90 3.84 8.65
N SER A 110 -5.57 4.22 7.41
CA SER A 110 -5.12 3.24 6.41
C SER A 110 -3.67 2.77 6.56
N VAL A 111 -2.87 3.40 7.43
CA VAL A 111 -1.52 2.91 7.72
C VAL A 111 -1.58 1.51 8.35
N PRO A 112 -2.38 1.27 9.41
CA PRO A 112 -2.57 -0.08 9.97
C PRO A 112 -3.71 -0.89 9.35
N VAL A 113 -4.81 -0.25 8.95
CA VAL A 113 -6.02 -0.96 8.49
C VAL A 113 -6.04 -0.99 6.96
N PHE A 114 -6.44 -2.11 6.39
CA PHE A 114 -6.62 -2.20 4.93
C PHE A 114 -7.60 -1.14 4.44
N CYS A 115 -7.34 -0.55 3.27
CA CYS A 115 -8.17 0.55 2.76
C CYS A 115 -9.65 0.14 2.60
N ASP A 116 -9.92 -1.06 2.08
CA ASP A 116 -11.27 -1.63 1.94
C ASP A 116 -11.98 -1.72 3.30
N SER A 117 -11.40 -2.43 4.28
CA SER A 117 -11.96 -2.58 5.63
C SER A 117 -12.11 -1.23 6.33
N GLY A 118 -11.09 -0.37 6.23
CA GLY A 118 -11.08 0.96 6.82
C GLY A 118 -12.22 1.83 6.28
N TYR A 119 -12.50 1.75 4.99
CA TYR A 119 -13.64 2.44 4.38
C TYR A 119 -14.96 1.96 4.94
N VAL A 120 -15.15 0.63 5.01
CA VAL A 120 -16.38 0.02 5.53
C VAL A 120 -16.64 0.41 6.98
N ILE A 121 -15.62 0.36 7.85
CA ILE A 121 -15.71 0.71 9.27
C ILE A 121 -16.07 2.19 9.44
N LEU A 122 -15.44 3.06 8.65
CA LEU A 122 -15.62 4.51 8.74
C LEU A 122 -16.83 5.01 7.94
N ASN A 123 -17.52 4.15 7.17
CA ASN A 123 -18.65 4.56 6.36
C ASN A 123 -19.79 5.15 7.20
N SER A 124 -20.10 4.53 8.34
CA SER A 124 -21.12 5.00 9.27
C SER A 124 -20.76 6.36 9.87
N LEU A 125 -19.49 6.54 10.25
CA LEU A 125 -18.97 7.83 10.74
C LEU A 125 -19.07 8.91 9.67
N LYS A 126 -18.65 8.60 8.44
CA LYS A 126 -18.72 9.49 7.29
C LYS A 126 -20.16 9.92 6.99
N ASN A 127 -21.13 9.00 7.02
CA ASN A 127 -22.54 9.32 6.82
C ASN A 127 -23.08 10.23 7.93
N ALA A 128 -22.78 9.92 9.21
CA ALA A 128 -23.18 10.74 10.35
C ALA A 128 -22.63 12.17 10.25
N LEU A 129 -21.37 12.33 9.86
CA LEU A 129 -20.76 13.65 9.66
C LEU A 129 -21.31 14.37 8.42
N ALA A 130 -21.53 13.67 7.30
CA ALA A 130 -22.14 14.26 6.12
C ALA A 130 -23.54 14.84 6.44
N ALA A 131 -24.35 14.10 7.19
CA ALA A 131 -25.68 14.53 7.64
C ALA A 131 -25.62 15.72 8.60
N ARG A 132 -24.78 15.62 9.65
CA ARG A 132 -24.63 16.68 10.67
C ARG A 132 -24.12 17.98 10.07
N MET A 133 -23.15 17.89 9.16
CA MET A 133 -22.49 19.04 8.53
C MET A 133 -23.20 19.54 7.27
N LYS A 134 -24.26 18.82 6.83
CA LYS A 134 -25.02 19.09 5.60
C LYS A 134 -24.10 19.17 4.37
N ILE A 135 -23.15 18.25 4.26
CA ILE A 135 -22.21 18.14 3.15
C ILE A 135 -22.57 16.91 2.30
N SER A 136 -22.31 17.01 0.98
CA SER A 136 -22.52 15.91 0.04
C SER A 136 -21.86 14.61 0.51
N VAL A 137 -22.65 13.53 0.57
CA VAL A 137 -22.16 12.18 0.88
C VAL A 137 -21.06 11.76 -0.09
N ILE A 138 -21.19 12.12 -1.37
CA ILE A 138 -20.17 11.81 -2.40
C ILE A 138 -18.85 12.51 -2.08
N ALA A 139 -18.89 13.81 -1.76
CA ALA A 139 -17.67 14.55 -1.42
C ALA A 139 -16.96 13.94 -0.20
N MET A 140 -17.71 13.63 0.86
CA MET A 140 -17.17 12.99 2.07
C MET A 140 -16.63 11.57 1.78
N SER A 141 -17.32 10.84 0.92
CA SER A 141 -16.96 9.47 0.50
C SER A 141 -15.68 9.45 -0.29
N VAL A 142 -15.54 10.32 -1.29
CA VAL A 142 -14.31 10.42 -2.09
C VAL A 142 -13.16 10.91 -1.21
N ALA A 143 -13.38 11.92 -0.36
CA ALA A 143 -12.33 12.42 0.52
C ALA A 143 -11.78 11.34 1.47
N LEU A 144 -12.67 10.56 2.09
CA LEU A 144 -12.28 9.41 2.91
C LEU A 144 -11.53 8.35 2.08
N ALA A 145 -12.09 7.97 0.92
CA ALA A 145 -11.52 6.96 0.05
C ALA A 145 -10.10 7.33 -0.42
N THR A 146 -9.91 8.56 -0.90
CA THR A 146 -8.60 9.02 -1.38
C THR A 146 -7.60 9.18 -0.24
N GLY A 147 -8.06 9.58 0.95
CA GLY A 147 -7.23 9.65 2.14
C GLY A 147 -6.69 8.28 2.53
N LEU A 148 -7.57 7.26 2.62
CA LEU A 148 -7.18 5.87 2.88
C LEU A 148 -6.19 5.39 1.80
N TYR A 149 -6.51 5.63 0.53
CA TYR A 149 -5.77 5.06 -0.57
C TYR A 149 -4.34 5.58 -0.69
N ALA A 150 -4.10 6.83 -0.28
CA ALA A 150 -2.79 7.45 -0.33
C ALA A 150 -1.76 6.72 0.55
N THR A 151 -2.01 6.52 1.85
CA THR A 151 -1.02 5.83 2.70
C THR A 151 -0.95 4.34 2.39
N HIS A 152 -2.06 3.72 1.99
CA HIS A 152 -2.10 2.31 1.58
C HIS A 152 -1.12 1.97 0.44
N THR A 153 -0.86 2.93 -0.45
CA THR A 153 -0.09 2.72 -1.69
C THR A 153 1.38 3.11 -1.56
N PHE A 154 1.74 3.94 -0.57
CA PHE A 154 3.08 4.49 -0.44
C PHE A 154 3.81 4.15 0.86
N VAL A 155 3.10 3.88 1.96
CA VAL A 155 3.69 3.91 3.30
C VAL A 155 3.76 2.51 3.92
N PRO A 156 4.97 1.95 4.12
CA PRO A 156 5.16 0.82 5.04
C PRO A 156 4.68 1.20 6.47
N PRO A 157 4.03 0.29 7.23
CA PRO A 157 4.11 -1.16 7.09
C PRO A 157 2.96 -1.79 6.28
N THR A 158 2.27 -1.02 5.43
CA THR A 158 1.28 -1.62 4.55
C THR A 158 1.94 -2.71 3.68
N PRO A 159 1.34 -3.91 3.54
CA PRO A 159 2.03 -5.03 2.91
C PRO A 159 2.47 -4.80 1.46
N GLY A 160 1.71 -4.05 0.67
CA GLY A 160 2.06 -3.73 -0.72
C GLY A 160 3.35 -2.90 -0.85
N PRO A 161 3.43 -1.72 -0.21
CA PRO A 161 4.64 -0.91 -0.16
C PRO A 161 5.86 -1.66 0.41
N ILE A 162 5.71 -2.45 1.47
CA ILE A 162 6.80 -3.30 1.99
C ILE A 162 7.27 -4.29 0.93
N ALA A 163 6.33 -4.99 0.28
CA ALA A 163 6.67 -5.99 -0.73
C ALA A 163 7.43 -5.36 -1.91
N ALA A 164 7.01 -4.19 -2.35
CA ALA A 164 7.71 -3.44 -3.39
C ALA A 164 9.12 -3.02 -2.95
N ALA A 165 9.28 -2.51 -1.72
CA ALA A 165 10.58 -2.16 -1.17
C ALA A 165 11.52 -3.37 -1.09
N GLY A 166 11.02 -4.53 -0.64
CA GLY A 166 11.80 -5.78 -0.59
C GLY A 166 12.24 -6.25 -1.98
N ASN A 167 11.34 -6.25 -2.97
CA ASN A 167 11.70 -6.65 -4.34
C ASN A 167 12.78 -5.75 -4.97
N LEU A 168 12.81 -4.46 -4.63
CA LEU A 168 13.83 -3.51 -5.09
C LEU A 168 15.07 -3.48 -4.18
N GLY A 169 15.17 -4.34 -3.17
CA GLY A 169 16.35 -4.43 -2.30
C GLY A 169 16.53 -3.23 -1.36
N LEU A 170 15.43 -2.59 -0.94
CA LEU A 170 15.43 -1.45 0.01
C LEU A 170 15.28 -1.89 1.47
N GLU A 171 15.87 -3.03 1.76
CA GLU A 171 15.83 -3.75 3.00
C GLU A 171 16.37 -2.88 4.16
N SER A 172 17.63 -2.47 4.06
CA SER A 172 18.29 -1.58 5.02
C SER A 172 17.76 -0.16 5.04
N SER A 173 16.98 0.23 4.03
CA SER A 173 16.58 1.61 3.75
C SER A 173 15.06 1.81 3.91
N LEU A 174 14.38 0.91 4.62
CA LEU A 174 12.94 0.96 4.87
C LEU A 174 12.47 2.25 5.55
N GLY A 175 13.28 2.84 6.44
CA GLY A 175 12.95 4.15 7.02
C GLY A 175 12.94 5.27 6.00
N LEU A 176 13.82 5.25 4.99
CA LEU A 176 13.80 6.21 3.88
C LEU A 176 12.54 6.04 3.04
N VAL A 177 12.14 4.80 2.75
CA VAL A 177 10.88 4.49 2.05
C VAL A 177 9.68 5.06 2.82
N ILE A 178 9.65 4.93 4.14
CA ILE A 178 8.59 5.49 4.98
C ILE A 178 8.59 7.02 4.93
N LEU A 179 9.74 7.67 5.09
CA LEU A 179 9.84 9.13 5.11
C LEU A 179 9.40 9.75 3.78
N VAL A 180 9.94 9.25 2.66
CA VAL A 180 9.56 9.71 1.32
C VAL A 180 8.10 9.34 1.02
N GLY A 181 7.67 8.14 1.42
CA GLY A 181 6.29 7.67 1.27
C GLY A 181 5.28 8.54 2.00
N LEU A 182 5.58 8.99 3.22
CA LEU A 182 4.73 9.93 3.97
C LEU A 182 4.62 11.28 3.25
N LEU A 183 5.71 11.78 2.66
CA LEU A 183 5.68 13.02 1.89
C LEU A 183 4.82 12.88 0.62
N VAL A 184 5.07 11.85 -0.18
CA VAL A 184 4.35 11.63 -1.44
C VAL A 184 2.88 11.30 -1.18
N SER A 185 2.58 10.46 -0.19
CA SER A 185 1.20 10.15 0.20
C SER A 185 0.46 11.38 0.71
N PHE A 186 1.11 12.29 1.44
CA PHE A 186 0.47 13.51 1.90
C PHE A 186 0.03 14.39 0.72
N ILE A 187 0.91 14.61 -0.26
CA ILE A 187 0.57 15.40 -1.47
C ILE A 187 -0.55 14.75 -2.28
N THR A 188 -0.51 13.42 -2.45
CA THR A 188 -1.56 12.70 -3.18
C THR A 188 -2.89 12.65 -2.43
N ALA A 189 -2.89 12.60 -1.09
CA ALA A 189 -4.10 12.73 -0.28
C ALA A 189 -4.74 14.12 -0.44
N LEU A 190 -3.93 15.19 -0.44
CA LEU A 190 -4.41 16.54 -0.70
C LEU A 190 -5.02 16.67 -2.11
N ALA A 191 -4.38 16.10 -3.13
CA ALA A 191 -4.91 16.10 -4.50
C ALA A 191 -6.27 15.40 -4.59
N GLY A 192 -6.42 14.25 -3.92
CA GLY A 192 -7.68 13.52 -3.83
C GLY A 192 -8.78 14.30 -3.08
N MET A 193 -8.43 14.94 -1.97
CA MET A 193 -9.35 15.80 -1.22
C MET A 193 -9.81 17.02 -2.03
N TRP A 194 -8.89 17.68 -2.74
CA TRP A 194 -9.24 18.78 -3.65
C TRP A 194 -10.17 18.33 -4.77
N TRP A 195 -9.97 17.13 -5.31
CA TRP A 195 -10.92 16.55 -6.26
C TRP A 195 -12.29 16.31 -5.63
N ALA A 196 -12.33 15.77 -4.41
CA ALA A 196 -13.56 15.53 -3.66
C ALA A 196 -14.35 16.84 -3.42
N ASN A 197 -13.66 17.96 -3.18
CA ASN A 197 -14.29 19.26 -2.97
C ASN A 197 -15.15 19.74 -4.14
N ARG A 198 -14.92 19.25 -5.37
CA ARG A 198 -15.73 19.59 -6.56
C ARG A 198 -17.15 19.01 -6.52
N PHE A 199 -17.44 18.17 -5.54
CA PHE A 199 -18.76 17.60 -5.27
C PHE A 199 -19.45 18.26 -4.07
N ILE A 200 -18.79 19.18 -3.37
CA ILE A 200 -19.44 19.99 -2.33
C ILE A 200 -20.54 20.84 -2.98
N GLY A 201 -21.72 20.86 -2.36
CA GLY A 201 -22.89 21.61 -2.85
C GLY A 201 -23.57 21.01 -4.08
N LYS A 202 -23.10 19.87 -4.60
CA LYS A 202 -23.80 19.14 -5.67
C LYS A 202 -24.81 18.19 -5.06
N ASP A 203 -26.07 18.38 -5.46
CA ASP A 203 -27.16 17.46 -5.17
C ASP A 203 -27.21 16.40 -6.27
N ILE A 204 -26.59 15.25 -6.01
CA ILE A 204 -26.57 14.11 -6.92
C ILE A 204 -27.38 13.01 -6.27
N ALA A 205 -28.41 12.53 -6.98
CA ALA A 205 -29.24 11.44 -6.50
C ALA A 205 -28.40 10.20 -6.20
N LEU A 206 -28.53 9.70 -4.97
CA LEU A 206 -27.94 8.44 -4.54
C LEU A 206 -28.87 7.28 -4.93
N GLU A 207 -28.31 6.11 -5.13
CA GLU A 207 -29.10 4.89 -5.32
C GLU A 207 -29.85 4.57 -4.02
N ASP A 208 -31.14 4.27 -4.16
CA ASP A 208 -31.94 3.78 -3.05
C ASP A 208 -31.77 2.25 -2.95
N ASP A 209 -31.06 1.81 -1.93
CA ASP A 209 -30.85 0.40 -1.60
C ASP A 209 -31.88 -0.12 -0.57
N GLY A 210 -32.90 0.69 -0.24
CA GLY A 210 -33.93 0.36 0.74
C GLY A 210 -33.47 0.48 2.21
N ALA A 211 -32.21 0.83 2.47
CA ALA A 211 -31.72 1.13 3.81
C ALA A 211 -31.69 2.66 4.04
N PRO A 212 -31.97 3.17 5.24
CA PRO A 212 -31.81 4.61 5.52
C PRO A 212 -30.34 5.03 5.32
N LEU A 213 -30.11 6.26 4.85
CA LEU A 213 -28.80 6.89 4.99
C LEU A 213 -28.57 7.06 6.50
N LEU A 214 -27.60 6.32 7.05
CA LEU A 214 -27.35 6.20 8.50
C LEU A 214 -27.44 7.56 9.20
N ALA A 215 -28.36 7.67 10.18
CA ALA A 215 -28.52 8.85 11.00
C ALA A 215 -27.41 8.89 12.09
N SER A 216 -27.26 10.02 12.77
CA SER A 216 -26.33 10.14 13.90
C SER A 216 -26.58 9.10 15.00
N GLU A 217 -27.83 8.65 15.17
CA GLU A 217 -28.22 7.60 16.11
C GLU A 217 -27.64 6.23 15.75
N ASP A 218 -27.44 5.94 14.46
CA ASP A 218 -26.85 4.67 14.02
C ASP A 218 -25.33 4.61 14.23
N TYR A 219 -24.65 5.78 14.22
CA TYR A 219 -23.23 5.84 14.56
C TYR A 219 -22.99 5.51 16.05
N GLU A 220 -23.81 6.03 16.96
CA GLU A 220 -23.70 5.67 18.39
C GLU A 220 -24.00 4.18 18.63
N GLN A 221 -24.95 3.59 17.89
CA GLN A 221 -25.19 2.14 17.95
C GLN A 221 -24.00 1.33 17.41
N MET A 222 -23.41 1.76 16.29
CA MET A 222 -22.19 1.16 15.72
C MET A 222 -21.06 1.21 16.76
N ARG A 223 -20.81 2.40 17.32
CA ARG A 223 -19.82 2.64 18.37
C ARG A 223 -20.04 1.75 19.59
N ALA A 224 -21.30 1.56 20.01
CA ALA A 224 -21.65 0.69 21.12
C ALA A 224 -21.28 -0.79 20.87
N ARG A 225 -21.23 -1.26 19.61
CA ARG A 225 -20.79 -2.64 19.28
C ARG A 225 -19.33 -2.92 19.64
N TYR A 226 -18.48 -1.89 19.67
CA TYR A 226 -17.07 -2.01 20.07
C TYR A 226 -16.86 -1.90 21.60
N GLY A 227 -17.94 -1.69 22.36
CA GLY A 227 -17.90 -1.50 23.81
C GLY A 227 -17.09 -0.26 24.20
N THR A 228 -16.21 -0.42 25.20
CA THR A 228 -15.32 0.65 25.65
C THR A 228 -14.20 0.88 24.65
N LEU A 229 -14.25 1.99 23.91
CA LEU A 229 -13.19 2.34 22.96
C LEU A 229 -11.84 2.53 23.66
N PRO A 230 -10.72 2.14 23.02
CA PRO A 230 -9.39 2.39 23.59
C PRO A 230 -9.10 3.88 23.66
N SER A 231 -8.17 4.27 24.53
CA SER A 231 -7.67 5.64 24.56
C SER A 231 -6.89 5.98 23.29
N ALA A 232 -6.78 7.28 22.95
CA ALA A 232 -6.04 7.72 21.76
C ALA A 232 -4.59 7.23 21.76
N THR A 233 -3.92 7.25 22.90
CA THR A 233 -2.54 6.75 23.03
C THR A 233 -2.45 5.25 22.72
N GLN A 234 -3.38 4.44 23.24
CA GLN A 234 -3.43 3.00 22.93
C GLN A 234 -3.74 2.72 21.45
N ALA A 235 -4.58 3.53 20.82
CA ALA A 235 -4.94 3.38 19.41
C ALA A 235 -3.77 3.73 18.46
N PHE A 236 -3.02 4.79 18.78
CA PHE A 236 -1.95 5.31 17.92
C PHE A 236 -0.58 4.68 18.18
N ALA A 237 -0.29 4.23 19.41
CA ALA A 237 1.04 3.73 19.77
C ALA A 237 1.50 2.50 18.96
N PRO A 238 0.67 1.48 18.66
CA PRO A 238 1.07 0.33 17.83
C PRO A 238 1.50 0.67 16.40
N ILE A 239 1.25 1.90 15.94
CA ILE A 239 1.57 2.38 14.59
C ILE A 239 2.78 3.31 14.63
N PHE A 240 2.67 4.37 15.42
CA PHE A 240 3.66 5.44 15.44
C PHE A 240 4.93 5.03 16.17
N VAL A 241 4.86 4.15 17.18
CA VAL A 241 6.06 3.68 17.88
C VAL A 241 6.94 2.83 16.94
N PRO A 242 6.43 1.79 16.23
CA PRO A 242 7.24 1.08 15.24
C PRO A 242 7.82 1.97 14.15
N ILE A 243 7.02 2.88 13.59
CA ILE A 243 7.48 3.81 12.55
C ILE A 243 8.61 4.70 13.09
N ALA A 244 8.45 5.26 14.29
CA ALA A 244 9.49 6.07 14.92
C ALA A 244 10.76 5.27 15.16
N LEU A 245 10.66 4.02 15.65
CA LEU A 245 11.81 3.15 15.85
C LEU A 245 12.56 2.88 14.54
N ILE A 246 11.85 2.54 13.45
CA ILE A 246 12.46 2.30 12.13
C ILE A 246 13.16 3.55 11.61
N CYS A 247 12.51 4.71 11.70
CA CYS A 247 13.08 5.98 11.29
C CYS A 247 14.32 6.34 12.13
N LEU A 248 14.27 6.16 13.46
CA LEU A 248 15.41 6.42 14.34
C LEU A 248 16.59 5.49 14.08
N GLY A 249 16.35 4.19 13.83
CA GLY A 249 17.39 3.25 13.43
C GLY A 249 18.04 3.63 12.10
N THR A 250 17.23 4.10 11.14
CA THR A 250 17.73 4.59 9.85
C THR A 250 18.61 5.85 10.03
N ILE A 251 18.16 6.81 10.85
CA ILE A 251 18.95 8.01 11.17
C ILE A 251 20.26 7.63 11.87
N ALA A 252 20.23 6.66 12.78
CA ALA A 252 21.42 6.18 13.46
C ALA A 252 22.44 5.55 12.50
N GLY A 253 21.96 4.83 11.48
CA GLY A 253 22.78 4.22 10.43
C GLY A 253 23.31 5.19 9.36
N LEU A 254 22.99 6.48 9.42
CA LEU A 254 23.48 7.45 8.43
C LEU A 254 25.02 7.57 8.47
N PRO A 255 25.69 7.84 7.32
CA PRO A 255 27.15 7.93 7.24
C PRO A 255 27.79 8.90 8.23
N GLY A 256 27.08 9.98 8.58
CA GLY A 256 27.52 10.97 9.56
C GLY A 256 27.50 10.48 11.02
N LYS A 257 27.02 9.24 11.29
CA LYS A 257 26.92 8.61 12.61
C LYS A 257 26.43 9.58 13.69
N PRO A 258 25.22 10.16 13.53
CA PRO A 258 24.74 11.24 14.39
C PRO A 258 24.63 10.86 15.88
N PHE A 259 24.54 9.56 16.19
CA PHE A 259 24.50 9.03 17.55
C PHE A 259 25.77 8.29 17.98
N GLY A 260 26.86 8.40 17.21
CA GLY A 260 28.11 7.68 17.43
C GLY A 260 28.02 6.17 17.18
N GLU A 261 28.95 5.40 17.76
CA GLU A 261 29.03 3.92 17.66
C GLU A 261 28.81 3.21 19.01
N GLY A 262 28.39 3.95 20.03
CA GLY A 262 28.23 3.43 21.39
C GLY A 262 26.98 2.55 21.58
N TRP A 263 26.69 2.20 22.83
CA TRP A 263 25.54 1.37 23.19
C TRP A 263 24.20 1.90 22.63
N LEU A 264 24.03 3.22 22.57
CA LEU A 264 22.84 3.87 22.06
C LEU A 264 22.64 3.57 20.56
N PHE A 265 23.71 3.60 19.77
CA PHE A 265 23.66 3.21 18.36
C PHE A 265 23.24 1.74 18.20
N THR A 266 23.78 0.84 19.02
CA THR A 266 23.41 -0.59 18.98
C THR A 266 21.94 -0.79 19.31
N VAL A 267 21.42 -0.12 20.34
CA VAL A 267 20.00 -0.20 20.73
C VAL A 267 19.10 0.37 19.64
N LEU A 268 19.41 1.54 19.09
CA LEU A 268 18.62 2.17 18.02
C LEU A 268 18.68 1.34 16.73
N SER A 269 19.83 0.79 16.39
CA SER A 269 19.99 -0.07 15.21
C SER A 269 19.21 -1.37 15.37
N PHE A 270 19.21 -1.99 16.56
CA PHE A 270 18.47 -3.22 16.84
C PHE A 270 16.96 -2.99 16.88
N LEU A 271 16.49 -2.03 17.67
CA LEU A 271 15.05 -1.71 17.78
C LEU A 271 14.50 -1.09 16.51
N GLY A 272 15.33 -0.43 15.72
CA GLY A 272 14.96 0.12 14.41
C GLY A 272 14.92 -0.91 13.29
N GLN A 273 15.35 -2.16 13.51
CA GLN A 273 15.09 -3.22 12.54
C GLN A 273 13.57 -3.41 12.38
N PRO A 274 13.03 -3.44 11.14
CA PRO A 274 11.59 -3.52 10.90
C PRO A 274 10.89 -4.65 11.64
N VAL A 275 11.51 -5.82 11.73
CA VAL A 275 10.98 -6.98 12.48
C VAL A 275 10.85 -6.67 13.96
N MET A 276 11.88 -6.08 14.58
CA MET A 276 11.88 -5.74 16.01
C MET A 276 10.91 -4.61 16.32
N ALA A 277 10.91 -3.56 15.49
CA ALA A 277 10.00 -2.44 15.62
C ALA A 277 8.52 -2.89 15.56
N LEU A 278 8.16 -3.74 14.60
CA LEU A 278 6.81 -4.28 14.51
C LEU A 278 6.49 -5.28 15.63
N ALA A 279 7.46 -6.03 16.14
CA ALA A 279 7.24 -6.88 17.32
C ALA A 279 6.87 -6.03 18.55
N VAL A 280 7.53 -4.88 18.75
CA VAL A 280 7.15 -3.89 19.76
C VAL A 280 5.73 -3.37 19.49
N GLY A 281 5.41 -3.04 18.23
CA GLY A 281 4.07 -2.64 17.81
C GLY A 281 2.99 -3.66 18.15
N LEU A 282 3.26 -4.95 17.91
CA LEU A 282 2.37 -6.05 18.27
C LEU A 282 2.18 -6.15 19.79
N GLY A 283 3.27 -6.01 20.56
CA GLY A 283 3.19 -5.96 22.03
C GLY A 283 2.29 -4.83 22.54
N LEU A 284 2.38 -3.65 21.92
CA LEU A 284 1.50 -2.52 22.21
C LEU A 284 0.05 -2.81 21.77
N ALA A 285 -0.15 -3.45 20.60
CA ALA A 285 -1.47 -3.83 20.10
C ALA A 285 -2.17 -4.83 21.04
N CYS A 286 -1.45 -5.71 21.74
CA CYS A 286 -2.03 -6.61 22.74
C CYS A 286 -2.75 -5.88 23.89
N SER A 287 -2.41 -4.60 24.16
CA SER A 287 -3.15 -3.79 25.14
C SER A 287 -4.59 -3.48 24.72
N LEU A 288 -4.91 -3.67 23.43
CA LEU A 288 -6.23 -3.43 22.84
C LEU A 288 -7.16 -4.65 22.93
N LEU A 289 -6.68 -5.80 23.42
CA LEU A 289 -7.49 -7.01 23.61
C LEU A 289 -8.38 -6.86 24.84
N LYS A 290 -9.67 -7.10 24.65
CA LYS A 290 -10.73 -6.79 25.62
C LYS A 290 -11.47 -8.03 26.14
N ALA A 291 -11.34 -9.19 25.49
CA ALA A 291 -12.04 -10.39 25.91
C ALA A 291 -11.54 -10.89 27.28
N ASP A 292 -12.43 -11.53 28.04
CA ASP A 292 -12.08 -12.18 29.30
C ASP A 292 -10.95 -13.20 29.09
N ASN A 293 -11.00 -13.94 27.98
CA ASN A 293 -9.93 -14.81 27.54
C ASN A 293 -9.04 -14.13 26.48
N LYS A 294 -8.18 -13.21 26.93
CA LYS A 294 -7.24 -12.48 26.06
C LYS A 294 -6.31 -13.37 25.25
N ARG A 295 -5.96 -14.56 25.78
CA ARG A 295 -5.08 -15.51 25.07
C ARG A 295 -5.77 -16.09 23.85
N GLN A 296 -7.03 -16.48 23.98
CA GLN A 296 -7.82 -16.99 22.86
C GLN A 296 -8.07 -15.90 21.84
N GLU A 297 -8.46 -14.69 22.29
CA GLU A 297 -8.65 -13.56 21.38
C GLU A 297 -7.37 -13.25 20.59
N PHE A 298 -6.21 -13.18 21.27
CA PHE A 298 -4.93 -13.00 20.60
C PHE A 298 -4.67 -14.07 19.53
N HIS A 299 -4.86 -15.34 19.87
CA HIS A 299 -4.70 -16.45 18.93
C HIS A 299 -5.59 -16.26 17.69
N ASP A 300 -6.86 -15.93 17.88
CA ASP A 300 -7.82 -15.79 16.78
C ASP A 300 -7.46 -14.59 15.88
N ARG A 301 -7.00 -13.47 16.46
CA ARG A 301 -6.50 -12.32 15.69
C ARG A 301 -5.21 -12.63 14.93
N VAL A 302 -4.34 -13.47 15.49
CA VAL A 302 -3.14 -13.96 14.78
C VAL A 302 -3.54 -14.82 13.59
N VAL A 303 -4.49 -15.75 13.75
CA VAL A 303 -5.00 -16.58 12.64
C VAL A 303 -5.57 -15.71 11.52
N GLU A 304 -6.43 -14.75 11.85
CA GLU A 304 -7.02 -13.82 10.89
C GLU A 304 -5.95 -12.95 10.19
N GLY A 305 -4.97 -12.45 10.95
CA GLY A 305 -3.84 -11.68 10.39
C GLY A 305 -2.98 -12.50 9.42
N ILE A 306 -2.73 -13.78 9.72
CA ILE A 306 -1.98 -14.69 8.83
C ILE A 306 -2.78 -14.97 7.56
N GLN A 307 -4.09 -15.23 7.66
CA GLN A 307 -4.96 -15.42 6.50
C GLN A 307 -4.95 -14.20 5.58
N SER A 308 -4.98 -12.99 6.15
CA SER A 308 -4.86 -11.74 5.40
C SER A 308 -3.47 -11.54 4.76
N ALA A 309 -2.40 -12.02 5.39
CA ALA A 309 -1.03 -11.93 4.86
C ALA A 309 -0.74 -12.94 3.76
N ALA A 310 -1.36 -14.12 3.78
CA ALA A 310 -0.96 -15.27 2.95
C ALA A 310 -0.92 -14.97 1.44
N PRO A 311 -1.93 -14.32 0.81
CA PRO A 311 -1.84 -13.99 -0.61
C PRO A 311 -0.67 -13.06 -0.93
N ILE A 312 -0.41 -12.10 -0.03
CA ILE A 312 0.63 -11.08 -0.21
C ILE A 312 2.01 -11.73 -0.11
N LEU A 313 2.22 -12.57 0.90
CA LEU A 313 3.45 -13.36 1.05
C LEU A 313 3.74 -14.21 -0.19
N LEU A 314 2.75 -14.97 -0.66
CA LEU A 314 2.90 -15.84 -1.82
C LEU A 314 3.25 -15.06 -3.10
N ILE A 315 2.51 -13.98 -3.38
CA ILE A 315 2.73 -13.15 -4.56
C ILE A 315 4.10 -12.45 -4.49
N THR A 316 4.52 -12.02 -3.29
CA THR A 316 5.81 -11.37 -3.05
C THR A 316 6.98 -12.33 -3.26
N GLY A 317 6.89 -13.54 -2.69
CA GLY A 317 7.87 -14.60 -2.96
C GLY A 317 7.93 -14.97 -4.45
N ALA A 318 6.78 -15.10 -5.12
CA ALA A 318 6.74 -15.39 -6.56
C ALA A 318 7.34 -14.25 -7.41
N GLY A 319 7.17 -13.00 -6.99
CA GLY A 319 7.87 -11.85 -7.56
C GLY A 319 9.39 -11.97 -7.40
N GLY A 320 9.85 -12.35 -6.21
CA GLY A 320 11.27 -12.65 -5.96
C GLY A 320 11.83 -13.75 -6.86
N ALA A 321 11.07 -14.84 -7.04
CA ALA A 321 11.42 -15.93 -7.95
C ALA A 321 11.53 -15.45 -9.40
N PHE A 322 10.53 -14.71 -9.89
CA PHE A 322 10.53 -14.15 -11.24
C PHE A 322 11.72 -13.22 -11.47
N GLY A 323 11.97 -12.28 -10.55
CA GLY A 323 13.10 -11.37 -10.62
C GLY A 323 14.46 -12.10 -10.57
N ALA A 324 14.58 -13.16 -9.77
CA ALA A 324 15.79 -13.97 -9.71
C ALA A 324 16.08 -14.71 -11.02
N VAL A 325 15.05 -15.25 -11.68
CA VAL A 325 15.21 -15.85 -13.01
C VAL A 325 15.63 -14.79 -14.02
N LEU A 326 14.97 -13.63 -14.06
CA LEU A 326 15.34 -12.55 -15.00
C LEU A 326 16.78 -12.05 -14.80
N ARG A 327 17.25 -11.97 -13.54
CA ARG A 327 18.65 -11.61 -13.24
C ARG A 327 19.66 -12.63 -13.75
N ALA A 328 19.27 -13.89 -13.94
CA ALA A 328 20.12 -14.94 -14.51
C ALA A 328 20.15 -14.90 -16.06
N THR A 329 19.46 -13.96 -16.69
CA THR A 329 19.38 -13.82 -18.16
C THR A 329 20.25 -12.67 -18.66
N PRO A 330 20.70 -12.68 -19.94
CA PRO A 330 21.44 -11.57 -20.54
C PRO A 330 20.60 -10.29 -20.76
N LEU A 331 19.35 -10.27 -20.30
CA LEU A 331 18.45 -9.12 -20.39
C LEU A 331 19.01 -7.89 -19.66
N GLY A 332 19.71 -8.12 -18.54
CA GLY A 332 20.37 -7.10 -17.72
C GLY A 332 21.50 -6.36 -18.44
N ASP A 333 22.18 -7.01 -19.38
CA ASP A 333 23.25 -6.36 -20.15
C ASP A 333 22.67 -5.70 -21.41
N TYR A 334 21.75 -6.39 -22.09
CA TYR A 334 21.17 -5.94 -23.36
C TYR A 334 20.34 -4.65 -23.25
N LEU A 335 19.54 -4.51 -22.20
CA LEU A 335 18.67 -3.33 -22.06
C LEU A 335 19.44 -2.08 -21.58
N GLY A 336 20.64 -2.23 -20.98
CA GLY A 336 21.49 -1.13 -20.52
C GLY A 336 22.01 -0.23 -21.63
N GLU A 337 22.32 -0.80 -22.80
CA GLU A 337 22.75 -0.04 -23.98
C GLU A 337 21.58 0.65 -24.70
N THR A 338 20.35 0.14 -24.59
CA THR A 338 19.19 0.64 -25.37
C THR A 338 18.37 1.68 -24.59
N LEU A 339 18.12 1.46 -23.29
CA LEU A 339 17.20 2.30 -22.50
C LEU A 339 17.84 3.57 -21.91
N SER A 340 19.17 3.56 -21.72
CA SER A 340 19.93 4.73 -21.23
C SER A 340 19.78 5.97 -22.12
N THR A 341 19.37 5.80 -23.38
CA THR A 341 19.19 6.89 -24.35
C THR A 341 17.78 7.51 -24.37
N LEU A 342 16.76 6.82 -23.81
CA LEU A 342 15.36 7.24 -23.97
C LEU A 342 14.84 8.14 -22.83
N GLY A 343 15.56 8.25 -21.70
CA GLY A 343 15.21 9.17 -20.61
C GLY A 343 13.87 8.89 -19.90
N ILE A 344 13.26 7.72 -20.10
CA ILE A 344 11.91 7.39 -19.60
C ILE A 344 11.94 7.05 -18.09
N GLY A 345 13.12 6.83 -17.50
CA GLY A 345 13.41 6.77 -16.06
C GLY A 345 12.25 6.29 -15.17
N LEU A 346 11.73 7.21 -14.35
CA LEU A 346 10.67 6.96 -13.35
C LEU A 346 9.26 6.75 -13.95
N PHE A 347 9.03 7.16 -15.19
CA PHE A 347 7.71 7.00 -15.83
C PHE A 347 7.46 5.55 -16.26
N MET A 348 8.51 4.78 -16.59
CA MET A 348 8.32 3.38 -16.97
C MET A 348 7.73 2.55 -15.82
N PRO A 349 8.29 2.55 -14.59
CA PRO A 349 7.69 1.83 -13.46
C PRO A 349 6.26 2.27 -13.15
N PHE A 350 5.97 3.57 -13.27
CA PHE A 350 4.61 4.10 -13.13
C PHE A 350 3.63 3.55 -14.17
N LEU A 351 3.99 3.60 -15.45
CA LEU A 351 3.13 3.16 -16.55
C LEU A 351 2.85 1.65 -16.50
N VAL A 352 3.87 0.86 -16.17
CA VAL A 352 3.71 -0.60 -16.00
C VAL A 352 2.77 -0.90 -14.83
N ALA A 353 2.96 -0.23 -13.69
CA ALA A 353 2.07 -0.39 -12.54
C ALA A 353 0.63 0.03 -12.85
N ALA A 354 0.43 1.14 -13.55
CA ALA A 354 -0.88 1.62 -13.96
C ALA A 354 -1.57 0.68 -14.93
N ALA A 355 -0.83 0.13 -15.91
CA ALA A 355 -1.35 -0.85 -16.85
C ALA A 355 -1.76 -2.15 -16.12
N LEU A 356 -0.91 -2.65 -15.23
CA LEU A 356 -1.22 -3.85 -14.44
C LEU A 356 -2.41 -3.63 -13.51
N LYS A 357 -2.44 -2.50 -12.79
CA LYS A 357 -3.58 -2.11 -11.95
C LYS A 357 -4.87 -2.05 -12.76
N SER A 358 -4.86 -1.33 -13.89
CA SER A 358 -6.04 -1.17 -14.75
C SER A 358 -6.46 -2.47 -15.41
N ALA A 359 -5.57 -3.46 -15.54
CA ALA A 359 -5.93 -4.78 -16.03
C ALA A 359 -6.54 -5.66 -14.92
N GLN A 360 -5.85 -5.77 -13.79
CA GLN A 360 -6.11 -6.79 -12.77
C GLN A 360 -6.92 -6.31 -11.55
N GLY A 361 -7.08 -5.00 -11.38
CA GLY A 361 -7.83 -4.39 -10.28
C GLY A 361 -7.12 -4.33 -8.93
N SER A 362 -6.26 -5.29 -8.55
CA SER A 362 -5.59 -5.26 -7.24
C SER A 362 -4.37 -4.33 -7.20
N THR A 363 -4.40 -3.37 -6.26
CA THR A 363 -3.29 -2.44 -5.96
C THR A 363 -2.05 -3.16 -5.46
N THR A 364 -2.22 -4.02 -4.44
CA THR A 364 -1.12 -4.78 -3.83
C THR A 364 -0.44 -5.67 -4.86
N VAL A 365 -1.22 -6.39 -5.68
CA VAL A 365 -0.66 -7.22 -6.74
C VAL A 365 0.12 -6.38 -7.75
N ALA A 366 -0.34 -5.16 -8.07
CA ALA A 366 0.30 -4.29 -9.06
C ALA A 366 1.64 -3.79 -8.53
N LEU A 367 1.69 -3.38 -7.25
CA LEU A 367 2.90 -3.01 -6.53
C LEU A 367 3.96 -4.10 -6.61
N VAL A 368 3.64 -5.33 -6.18
CA VAL A 368 4.67 -6.39 -6.10
C VAL A 368 5.02 -6.97 -7.47
N THR A 369 4.06 -7.10 -8.39
CA THR A 369 4.34 -7.59 -9.76
C THR A 369 5.24 -6.62 -10.51
N THR A 370 4.95 -5.31 -10.42
CA THR A 370 5.75 -4.30 -11.11
C THR A 370 7.14 -4.17 -10.48
N SER A 371 7.26 -4.17 -9.15
CA SER A 371 8.57 -4.06 -8.50
C SER A 371 9.46 -5.26 -8.83
N ALA A 372 8.91 -6.47 -8.88
CA ALA A 372 9.66 -7.66 -9.30
C ALA A 372 10.17 -7.57 -10.75
N LEU A 373 9.36 -6.99 -11.63
CA LEU A 373 9.68 -6.79 -13.04
C LEU A 373 10.73 -5.68 -13.25
N VAL A 374 10.61 -4.58 -12.50
CA VAL A 374 11.49 -3.42 -12.61
C VAL A 374 12.83 -3.64 -11.90
N ALA A 375 12.88 -4.46 -10.85
CA ALA A 375 14.09 -4.75 -10.09
C ALA A 375 15.34 -5.04 -10.95
N PRO A 376 15.32 -5.95 -11.95
CA PRO A 376 16.48 -6.21 -12.79
C PRO A 376 16.82 -5.06 -13.76
N LEU A 377 15.94 -4.07 -13.93
CA LEU A 377 16.08 -2.97 -14.90
C LEU A 377 16.59 -1.68 -14.26
N LEU A 378 16.68 -1.62 -12.94
CA LEU A 378 17.01 -0.39 -12.19
C LEU A 378 18.29 0.30 -12.66
N GLY A 379 19.39 -0.44 -12.84
CA GLY A 379 20.67 0.14 -13.27
C GLY A 379 20.60 0.79 -14.64
N GLN A 380 19.82 0.22 -15.55
CA GLN A 380 19.67 0.71 -16.92
C GLN A 380 18.76 1.94 -16.99
N LEU A 381 17.84 2.07 -16.03
CA LEU A 381 16.98 3.23 -15.87
C LEU A 381 17.68 4.39 -15.15
N GLY A 382 18.92 4.19 -14.66
CA GLY A 382 19.62 5.15 -13.81
C GLY A 382 19.01 5.28 -12.41
N LEU A 383 18.38 4.21 -11.91
CA LEU A 383 17.63 4.17 -10.65
C LEU A 383 18.19 3.15 -9.65
N ASP A 384 19.43 2.70 -9.84
CA ASP A 384 20.09 1.69 -8.98
C ASP A 384 20.62 2.23 -7.66
N SER A 385 20.77 3.56 -7.52
CA SER A 385 21.07 4.20 -6.24
C SER A 385 19.97 3.93 -5.21
N ASP A 386 20.30 3.99 -3.92
CA ASP A 386 19.32 3.79 -2.83
C ASP A 386 18.11 4.73 -2.99
N MET A 387 18.35 6.00 -3.29
CA MET A 387 17.27 6.96 -3.52
C MET A 387 16.52 6.70 -4.85
N GLY A 388 17.22 6.28 -5.90
CA GLY A 388 16.60 5.89 -7.17
C GLY A 388 15.61 4.74 -7.00
N ARG A 389 15.97 3.75 -6.19
CA ARG A 389 15.10 2.64 -5.79
C ARG A 389 13.91 3.13 -4.96
N VAL A 390 14.13 4.02 -3.98
CA VAL A 390 13.04 4.61 -3.17
C VAL A 390 12.04 5.34 -4.06
N LEU A 391 12.51 6.21 -4.95
CA LEU A 391 11.66 6.92 -5.91
C LEU A 391 10.98 5.96 -6.88
N THR A 392 11.61 4.84 -7.22
CA THR A 392 10.97 3.77 -8.01
C THR A 392 9.81 3.13 -7.25
N VAL A 393 9.95 2.83 -5.94
CA VAL A 393 8.81 2.36 -5.13
C VAL A 393 7.66 3.37 -5.18
N MET A 394 7.97 4.66 -5.06
CA MET A 394 6.95 5.71 -5.13
C MET A 394 6.31 5.79 -6.52
N ALA A 395 7.09 5.72 -7.60
CA ALA A 395 6.55 5.71 -8.96
C ALA A 395 5.60 4.53 -9.19
N ILE A 396 5.98 3.34 -8.71
CA ILE A 396 5.13 2.13 -8.75
C ILE A 396 3.88 2.34 -7.88
N GLY A 397 4.00 2.94 -6.69
CA GLY A 397 2.87 3.27 -5.82
C GLY A 397 1.85 4.18 -6.52
N ALA A 398 2.32 5.27 -7.14
CA ALA A 398 1.51 6.19 -7.92
C ALA A 398 0.86 5.51 -9.14
N GLY A 399 1.57 4.59 -9.80
CA GLY A 399 1.01 3.82 -10.90
C GLY A 399 -0.05 2.83 -10.42
N SER A 400 0.19 2.16 -9.30
CA SER A 400 -0.70 1.13 -8.74
C SER A 400 -2.04 1.67 -8.24
N MET A 401 -2.15 2.98 -8.01
CA MET A 401 -3.43 3.65 -7.74
C MET A 401 -4.18 4.09 -9.00
N THR A 402 -3.53 4.05 -10.16
CA THR A 402 -4.04 4.56 -11.45
C THR A 402 -4.54 3.40 -12.32
N VAL A 403 -5.84 3.22 -12.58
CA VAL A 403 -6.99 3.85 -11.91
C VAL A 403 -7.87 2.79 -11.26
N SER A 404 -8.55 3.16 -10.18
CA SER A 404 -9.54 2.32 -9.51
C SER A 404 -10.85 2.32 -10.29
N HIS A 405 -11.20 1.22 -10.94
CA HIS A 405 -12.43 1.07 -11.72
C HIS A 405 -13.10 -0.29 -11.49
N ALA A 406 -14.08 -0.68 -12.30
CA ALA A 406 -14.91 -1.88 -12.11
C ALA A 406 -14.18 -3.23 -11.88
N ASN A 407 -12.88 -3.35 -12.15
CA ASN A 407 -12.09 -4.54 -11.81
C ASN A 407 -11.48 -4.51 -10.40
N ASP A 408 -11.50 -3.36 -9.74
CA ASP A 408 -10.93 -3.11 -8.42
C ASP A 408 -11.99 -3.28 -7.33
N SER A 409 -11.69 -4.05 -6.28
CA SER A 409 -12.59 -4.22 -5.13
C SER A 409 -12.86 -2.89 -4.44
N PHE A 410 -11.84 -2.03 -4.35
CA PHE A 410 -11.97 -0.75 -3.67
C PHE A 410 -12.95 0.18 -4.37
N PHE A 411 -13.01 0.14 -5.71
CA PHE A 411 -14.02 0.88 -6.48
C PHE A 411 -15.43 0.48 -6.04
N TRP A 412 -15.70 -0.82 -5.88
CA TRP A 412 -17.01 -1.33 -5.49
C TRP A 412 -17.34 -1.03 -4.02
N VAL A 413 -16.37 -1.18 -3.12
CA VAL A 413 -16.52 -0.79 -1.71
C VAL A 413 -16.94 0.67 -1.60
N VAL A 414 -16.22 1.58 -2.27
CA VAL A 414 -16.57 3.00 -2.24
C VAL A 414 -17.92 3.26 -2.90
N THR A 415 -18.19 2.67 -4.06
CA THR A 415 -19.43 2.88 -4.82
C THR A 415 -20.66 2.44 -4.05
N GLN A 416 -20.66 1.21 -3.53
CA GLN A 416 -21.81 0.60 -2.86
C GLN A 416 -22.07 1.25 -1.50
N PHE A 417 -21.04 1.43 -0.67
CA PHE A 417 -21.21 2.02 0.65
C PHE A 417 -21.52 3.53 0.61
N SER A 418 -21.25 4.20 -0.52
CA SER A 418 -21.65 5.58 -0.78
C SER A 418 -22.97 5.72 -1.53
N ARG A 419 -23.55 4.61 -2.00
CA ARG A 419 -24.75 4.58 -2.85
C ARG A 419 -24.60 5.44 -4.11
N MET A 420 -23.41 5.46 -4.68
CA MET A 420 -23.19 6.11 -5.97
C MET A 420 -23.65 5.17 -7.08
N ASN A 421 -24.41 5.68 -8.04
CA ASN A 421 -24.55 4.95 -9.30
C ASN A 421 -23.19 4.84 -10.00
N VAL A 422 -23.03 3.81 -10.83
CA VAL A 422 -21.75 3.49 -11.48
C VAL A 422 -21.19 4.67 -12.30
N ALA A 423 -22.06 5.40 -13.00
CA ALA A 423 -21.64 6.57 -13.80
C ALA A 423 -21.07 7.70 -12.92
N THR A 424 -21.65 7.91 -11.74
CA THR A 424 -21.17 8.88 -10.74
C THR A 424 -19.88 8.38 -10.12
N ALA A 425 -19.77 7.10 -9.80
CA ALA A 425 -18.55 6.51 -9.24
C ALA A 425 -17.36 6.64 -10.21
N TYR A 426 -17.55 6.44 -11.52
CA TYR A 426 -16.49 6.72 -12.49
C TYR A 426 -16.03 8.18 -12.46
N LYS A 427 -16.96 9.13 -12.41
CA LYS A 427 -16.64 10.58 -12.36
C LYS A 427 -16.04 11.01 -11.03
N ALA A 428 -16.45 10.39 -9.93
CA ALA A 428 -16.08 10.74 -8.58
C ALA A 428 -14.82 9.98 -8.16
N GLN A 429 -14.91 8.66 -7.99
CA GLN A 429 -13.85 7.80 -7.47
C GLN A 429 -12.75 7.50 -8.50
N THR A 430 -13.09 6.97 -9.68
CA THR A 430 -12.05 6.58 -10.67
C THR A 430 -11.19 7.76 -11.07
N MET A 431 -11.83 8.90 -11.36
CA MET A 431 -11.10 10.13 -11.66
C MET A 431 -10.32 10.69 -10.46
N ALA A 432 -10.80 10.51 -9.22
CA ALA A 432 -10.01 10.90 -8.05
C ALA A 432 -8.71 10.10 -7.99
N THR A 433 -8.77 8.79 -8.18
CA THR A 433 -7.58 7.93 -8.17
C THR A 433 -6.61 8.23 -9.32
N LEU A 434 -7.13 8.63 -10.50
CA LEU A 434 -6.31 9.16 -11.59
C LEU A 434 -5.58 10.44 -11.17
N VAL A 435 -6.29 11.39 -10.54
CA VAL A 435 -5.69 12.63 -10.03
C VAL A 435 -4.62 12.34 -8.98
N GLN A 436 -4.86 11.41 -8.06
CA GLN A 436 -3.86 11.00 -7.07
C GLN A 436 -2.62 10.40 -7.74
N GLY A 437 -2.82 9.52 -8.72
CA GLY A 437 -1.73 8.91 -9.46
C GLY A 437 -0.87 9.91 -10.21
N LEU A 438 -1.50 10.85 -10.92
CA LEU A 438 -0.82 11.93 -11.63
C LEU A 438 -0.09 12.88 -10.68
N ALA A 439 -0.72 13.26 -9.56
CA ALA A 439 -0.07 14.07 -8.54
C ALA A 439 1.12 13.34 -7.90
N GLY A 440 0.99 12.03 -7.69
CA GLY A 440 2.02 11.16 -7.14
C GLY A 440 3.24 11.09 -8.03
N ILE A 441 3.05 10.72 -9.31
CA ILE A 441 4.18 10.64 -10.25
C ILE A 441 4.82 12.01 -10.51
N LEU A 442 4.03 13.08 -10.55
CA LEU A 442 4.56 14.44 -10.66
C LEU A 442 5.44 14.80 -9.45
N THR A 443 4.98 14.47 -8.24
CA THR A 443 5.77 14.70 -7.01
C THR A 443 7.06 13.89 -7.02
N VAL A 444 6.99 12.62 -7.41
CA VAL A 444 8.16 11.73 -7.51
C VAL A 444 9.15 12.24 -8.55
N TRP A 445 8.67 12.71 -9.70
CA TRP A 445 9.50 13.32 -10.72
C TRP A 445 10.17 14.60 -10.23
N LEU A 446 9.45 15.50 -9.56
CA LEU A 446 10.03 16.70 -8.97
C LEU A 446 11.10 16.38 -7.91
N LEU A 447 10.85 15.39 -7.06
CA LEU A 447 11.85 14.91 -6.10
C LEU A 447 13.09 14.34 -6.80
N SER A 448 12.90 13.66 -7.93
CA SER A 448 14.01 13.09 -8.69
C SER A 448 14.96 14.14 -9.26
N LEU A 449 14.47 15.34 -9.60
CA LEU A 449 15.32 16.43 -10.11
C LEU A 449 16.26 17.01 -9.04
N VAL A 450 16.00 16.74 -7.76
CA VAL A 450 16.75 17.28 -6.62
C VAL A 450 17.57 16.19 -5.94
N LEU A 451 17.07 14.96 -5.93
CA LEU A 451 17.62 13.85 -5.14
C LEU A 451 18.37 12.79 -5.96
N LEU A 452 18.28 12.84 -7.29
CA LEU A 452 19.10 12.07 -8.24
C LEU A 452 19.98 13.04 -9.02
#